data_AF-A0A6S6SR36-F1
#
_entry.id   AF-A0A6S6SR36-F1
#
_cell.length_a   1.000
_cell.length_b   1.000
_cell.length_c   1.000
_cell.angle_alpha   90.00
_cell.angle_beta   90.00
_cell.angle_gamma   90.00
#
_symmetry.space_group_name_H-M   'P 1'
#
loop_
_entity.id
_entity.type
_entity.pdbx_description
1 polymer ?
#
loop_
_entity_poly.entity_id
_entity_poly.type
_entity_poly.pdbx_seq_one_letter_code
_entity_poly.pdbx_strand_id
1 'polypeptide(L)'
;MNNNLKKIADLVNNQENLQDEKKFKVASATLVCNIVNIDNKNSEKYCSLFQENFNLEQDEFNQIKNKLQEEGLSIDDKVHYIKTELGNNMFQVMQFLKILNKFAILDGCDPKSYREFEIIRDKFLKDHY
;
A
#
# COMPACT_ATOMS: atom_id res chain seq x y z
N MET A 1 4.34 -21.55 -1.63
CA MET A 1 4.36 -20.15 -1.14
C MET A 1 4.95 -19.25 -2.23
N ASN A 2 4.29 -18.14 -2.54
CA ASN A 2 4.51 -17.34 -3.75
C ASN A 2 5.80 -16.50 -3.63
N ASN A 3 6.88 -16.91 -4.31
CA ASN A 3 8.23 -16.29 -4.26
C ASN A 3 8.28 -14.79 -4.60
N ASN A 4 7.24 -14.24 -5.24
CA ASN A 4 7.17 -12.81 -5.56
C ASN A 4 6.69 -11.93 -4.39
N LEU A 5 5.98 -12.50 -3.41
CA LEU A 5 5.57 -11.77 -2.20
C LEU A 5 6.73 -11.57 -1.25
N LYS A 6 7.57 -12.61 -1.13
CA LYS A 6 8.84 -12.52 -0.42
C LYS A 6 9.73 -11.45 -1.03
N LYS A 7 9.76 -11.28 -2.35
CA LYS A 7 10.54 -10.20 -3.00
C LYS A 7 10.10 -8.79 -2.64
N ILE A 8 8.81 -8.48 -2.49
CA ILE A 8 8.39 -7.11 -2.13
C ILE A 8 8.61 -6.88 -0.64
N ALA A 9 8.32 -7.86 0.21
CA ALA A 9 8.68 -7.82 1.62
C ALA A 9 10.20 -7.77 1.82
N ASP A 10 10.99 -8.47 1.01
CA ASP A 10 12.46 -8.44 0.97
C ASP A 10 12.98 -7.16 0.28
N LEU A 11 12.21 -6.48 -0.55
CA LEU A 11 12.55 -5.14 -1.06
C LEU A 11 12.26 -4.08 0.00
N VAL A 12 11.18 -4.22 0.75
CA VAL A 12 10.85 -3.37 1.90
C VAL A 12 11.80 -3.61 3.07
N ASN A 13 12.20 -4.86 3.33
CA ASN A 13 13.03 -5.26 4.47
C ASN A 13 14.53 -5.43 4.15
N ASN A 14 14.95 -5.60 2.88
CA ASN A 14 16.37 -5.77 2.47
C ASN A 14 16.84 -4.79 1.39
N GLN A 15 16.12 -3.71 1.08
CA GLN A 15 16.80 -2.59 0.43
C GLN A 15 17.69 -1.91 1.47
N GLU A 16 19.01 -2.04 1.33
CA GLU A 16 20.02 -1.18 1.98
C GLU A 16 19.82 0.33 1.68
N ASN A 17 18.77 0.72 0.92
CA ASN A 17 18.54 2.06 0.37
C ASN A 17 17.09 2.58 0.48
N LEU A 18 16.19 1.95 1.26
CA LEU A 18 14.95 2.65 1.63
C LEU A 18 15.34 3.82 2.53
N GLN A 19 15.13 5.07 2.07
CA GLN A 19 15.53 6.23 2.87
C GLN A 19 14.78 6.26 4.22
N ASP A 20 13.56 5.72 4.24
CA ASP A 20 12.73 5.61 5.44
C ASP A 20 11.69 4.48 5.26
N GLU A 21 12.01 3.26 5.70
CA GLU A 21 11.13 2.09 5.66
C GLU A 21 9.78 2.36 6.32
N LYS A 22 9.77 3.10 7.43
CA LYS A 22 8.56 3.45 8.17
C LYS A 22 7.65 4.34 7.33
N LYS A 23 8.21 5.35 6.65
CA LYS A 23 7.45 6.22 5.77
C LYS A 23 6.87 5.47 4.56
N PHE A 24 7.60 4.49 4.01
CA PHE A 24 7.07 3.61 2.95
C PHE A 24 5.87 2.79 3.41
N LYS A 25 5.97 2.17 4.59
CA LYS A 25 4.87 1.43 5.23
C LYS A 25 3.65 2.31 5.46
N VAL A 26 3.85 3.51 6.01
CA VAL A 26 2.79 4.50 6.28
C VAL A 26 2.11 4.95 4.98
N ALA A 27 2.89 5.29 3.95
CA ALA A 27 2.35 5.70 2.65
C ALA A 27 1.54 4.57 2.00
N SER A 28 2.04 3.33 2.05
CA SER A 28 1.38 2.15 1.51
C SER A 28 0.07 1.84 2.23
N ALA A 29 0.10 1.87 3.57
CA ALA A 29 -1.10 1.69 4.39
C ALA A 29 -2.13 2.79 4.18
N THR A 30 -1.69 4.03 3.99
CA THR A 30 -2.58 5.12 3.62
C THR A 30 -3.31 4.85 2.30
N LEU A 31 -2.59 4.43 1.26
CA LEU A 31 -3.22 4.13 -0.02
C LEU A 31 -4.23 3.00 0.11
N VAL A 32 -3.89 1.94 0.83
CA VAL A 32 -4.83 0.84 1.09
C VAL A 32 -6.06 1.33 1.85
N CYS A 33 -5.92 2.12 2.91
CA CYS A 33 -7.07 2.66 3.64
C CYS A 33 -7.94 3.62 2.80
N ASN A 34 -7.39 4.21 1.74
CA ASN A 34 -8.20 4.95 0.76
C ASN A 34 -8.91 4.00 -0.21
N ILE A 35 -8.29 2.86 -0.56
CA ILE A 35 -8.87 1.85 -1.44
C ILE A 35 -10.02 1.13 -0.75
N VAL A 36 -9.85 0.70 0.50
CA VAL A 36 -10.86 -0.10 1.22
C VAL A 36 -11.37 0.69 2.41
N ASN A 37 -12.68 0.69 2.62
CA ASN A 37 -13.28 1.39 3.74
C ASN A 37 -13.05 0.60 5.05
N ILE A 38 -11.90 0.83 5.70
CA ILE A 38 -11.53 0.11 6.92
C ILE A 38 -12.34 0.63 8.12
N ASP A 39 -13.46 -0.02 8.38
CA ASP A 39 -14.17 0.13 9.65
C ASP A 39 -13.55 -0.74 10.77
N ASN A 40 -14.08 -0.64 11.98
CA ASN A 40 -13.59 -1.43 13.12
C ASN A 40 -14.00 -2.91 13.04
N LYS A 41 -14.92 -3.30 12.16
CA LYS A 41 -15.40 -4.68 12.04
C LYS A 41 -14.47 -5.52 11.16
N ASN A 42 -13.83 -4.89 10.17
CA ASN A 42 -12.98 -5.59 9.21
C ASN A 42 -11.48 -5.35 9.44
N SER A 43 -11.09 -4.58 10.47
CA SER A 43 -9.70 -4.16 10.71
C SER A 43 -8.73 -5.32 10.91
N GLU A 44 -9.14 -6.40 11.57
CA GLU A 44 -8.30 -7.59 11.78
C GLU A 44 -7.91 -8.27 10.46
N LYS A 45 -8.88 -8.41 9.55
CA LYS A 45 -8.69 -9.02 8.24
C LYS A 45 -7.65 -8.27 7.41
N TYR A 46 -7.68 -6.93 7.48
CA TYR A 46 -6.71 -6.07 6.82
C TYR A 46 -5.35 -6.09 7.51
N CYS A 47 -5.34 -6.10 8.84
CA CYS A 47 -4.13 -6.15 9.64
C CYS A 47 -3.25 -7.36 9.30
N SER A 48 -3.84 -8.55 9.14
CA SER A 48 -3.07 -9.74 8.75
C SER A 48 -2.40 -9.57 7.37
N LEU A 49 -3.11 -8.99 6.40
CA LEU A 49 -2.53 -8.70 5.08
C LEU A 49 -1.45 -7.61 5.15
N PHE A 50 -1.59 -6.62 6.02
CA PHE A 50 -0.54 -5.62 6.26
C PHE A 50 0.71 -6.25 6.86
N GLN A 51 0.55 -7.11 7.85
CA GLN A 51 1.66 -7.83 8.46
C GLN A 51 2.36 -8.73 7.42
N GLU A 52 1.59 -9.46 6.60
CA GLU A 52 2.14 -10.35 5.57
C GLU A 52 2.89 -9.63 4.43
N ASN A 53 2.40 -8.46 4.00
CA ASN A 53 2.92 -7.79 2.80
C ASN A 53 3.85 -6.61 3.11
N PHE A 54 3.72 -6.00 4.29
CA PHE A 54 4.45 -4.80 4.70
C PHE A 54 5.16 -4.95 6.05
N ASN A 55 5.08 -6.11 6.71
CA ASN A 55 5.67 -6.33 8.03
C ASN A 55 5.31 -5.19 9.01
N LEU A 56 4.01 -4.90 9.06
CA LEU A 56 3.42 -3.78 9.80
C LEU A 56 2.58 -4.38 10.92
N GLU A 57 3.00 -4.12 12.16
CA GLU A 57 2.37 -4.70 13.35
C GLU A 57 1.01 -4.03 13.64
N GLN A 58 0.14 -4.73 14.36
CA GLN A 58 -1.22 -4.26 14.63
C GLN A 58 -1.26 -2.88 15.31
N ASP A 59 -0.32 -2.59 16.20
CA ASP A 59 -0.21 -1.30 16.87
C ASP A 59 0.18 -0.18 15.89
N GLU A 60 1.10 -0.44 14.96
CA GLU A 60 1.49 0.51 13.92
C GLU A 60 0.33 0.75 12.95
N PHE A 61 -0.43 -0.30 12.63
CA PHE A 61 -1.60 -0.21 11.77
C PHE A 61 -2.68 0.69 12.37
N ASN A 62 -2.97 0.50 13.66
CA ASN A 62 -3.92 1.33 14.39
C ASN A 62 -3.46 2.80 14.48
N GLN A 63 -2.15 3.03 14.68
CA GLN A 63 -1.60 4.39 14.66
C GLN A 63 -1.77 5.05 13.30
N ILE A 64 -1.51 4.33 12.19
CA ILE A 64 -1.71 4.86 10.84
C ILE A 64 -3.19 5.13 10.58
N LYS A 65 -4.09 4.22 10.99
CA LYS A 65 -5.54 4.41 10.88
C LYS A 65 -6.00 5.71 11.55
N ASN A 66 -5.48 6.00 12.74
CA ASN A 66 -5.83 7.21 13.48
C ASN A 66 -5.19 8.47 12.87
N LYS A 67 -3.95 8.37 12.38
CA LYS A 67 -3.22 9.48 11.75
C LYS A 67 -3.67 9.80 10.33
N LEU A 68 -4.38 8.90 9.65
CA LEU A 68 -4.92 9.14 8.31
C LEU A 68 -5.85 10.35 8.25
N GLN A 69 -6.47 10.70 9.38
CA GLN A 69 -7.29 11.89 9.51
C GLN A 69 -6.48 13.18 9.74
N GLU A 70 -5.19 13.06 10.10
CA GLU A 70 -4.33 14.17 10.55
C GLU A 70 -3.19 14.49 9.56
N GLU A 71 -2.68 13.52 8.79
CA GLU A 71 -1.54 13.73 7.89
C GLU A 71 -1.98 14.33 6.54
N GLY A 72 -1.79 15.65 6.40
CA GLY A 72 -2.12 16.47 5.22
C GLY A 72 -1.33 16.20 3.93
N LEU A 73 -0.71 15.02 3.75
CA LEU A 73 -0.10 14.61 2.48
C LEU A 73 -1.16 14.05 1.54
N SER A 74 -1.22 14.56 0.31
CA SER A 74 -2.19 14.10 -0.68
C SER A 74 -1.92 12.66 -1.14
N ILE A 75 -2.89 12.03 -1.79
CA ILE A 75 -2.71 10.73 -2.46
C ILE A 75 -1.58 10.84 -3.51
N ASP A 76 -1.48 11.95 -4.22
CA ASP A 76 -0.45 12.17 -5.25
C ASP A 76 0.96 12.19 -4.67
N ASP A 77 1.15 12.85 -3.52
CA ASP A 77 2.45 12.89 -2.83
C ASP A 77 2.89 11.48 -2.41
N LYS A 78 1.95 10.67 -1.94
CA LYS A 78 2.21 9.29 -1.51
C LYS A 78 2.55 8.38 -2.68
N VAL A 79 1.84 8.52 -3.80
CA VAL A 79 2.15 7.80 -5.05
C VAL A 79 3.54 8.19 -5.54
N HIS A 80 3.87 9.48 -5.60
CA HIS A 80 5.18 9.95 -6.04
C HIS A 80 6.32 9.42 -5.17
N TYR A 81 6.12 9.46 -3.85
CA TYR A 81 7.08 8.92 -2.89
C TYR A 81 7.31 7.41 -3.10
N ILE A 82 6.24 6.61 -3.14
CA ILE A 82 6.36 5.15 -3.34
C ILE A 82 7.02 4.83 -4.70
N LYS A 83 6.66 5.54 -5.77
CA LYS A 83 7.32 5.37 -7.08
C LYS A 83 8.82 5.61 -7.00
N THR A 84 9.23 6.65 -6.28
CA THR A 84 10.64 7.00 -6.09
C THR A 84 11.39 5.93 -5.32
N GLU A 85 10.84 5.42 -4.22
CA GLU A 85 11.45 4.33 -3.44
C GLU A 85 11.51 3.01 -4.24
N LEU A 86 10.53 2.75 -5.11
CA LEU A 86 10.56 1.63 -6.05
C LEU A 86 11.54 1.85 -7.23
N GLY A 87 12.36 2.92 -7.18
CA GLY A 87 13.36 3.26 -8.18
C GLY A 87 12.77 3.65 -9.53
N ASN A 88 11.51 4.10 -9.56
CA ASN A 88 10.73 4.32 -10.78
C ASN A 88 10.72 3.12 -11.75
N ASN A 89 10.91 1.91 -11.21
CA ASN A 89 10.97 0.69 -12.00
C ASN A 89 9.56 0.14 -12.22
N MET A 90 9.13 0.05 -13.48
CA MET A 90 7.80 -0.43 -13.86
C MET A 90 7.51 -1.85 -13.36
N PHE A 91 8.50 -2.75 -13.33
CA PHE A 91 8.31 -4.08 -12.76
C PHE A 91 7.96 -4.00 -11.26
N GLN A 92 8.66 -3.15 -10.51
CA GLN A 92 8.43 -2.96 -9.08
C GLN A 92 7.08 -2.28 -8.80
N VAL A 93 6.72 -1.27 -9.61
CA VAL A 93 5.40 -0.62 -9.55
C VAL A 93 4.28 -1.63 -9.80
N MET A 94 4.39 -2.49 -10.81
CA MET A 94 3.38 -3.52 -11.10
C MET A 94 3.27 -4.56 -9.98
N GLN A 95 4.39 -4.93 -9.36
CA GLN A 95 4.40 -5.79 -8.18
C GLN A 95 3.68 -5.13 -6.99
N PHE A 96 3.92 -3.84 -6.73
CA PHE A 96 3.23 -3.09 -5.69
C PHE A 96 1.72 -2.95 -5.96
N LEU A 97 1.32 -2.60 -7.19
CA LEU A 97 -0.09 -2.53 -7.59
C LEU A 97 -0.81 -3.87 -7.43
N LYS A 98 -0.11 -4.99 -7.66
CA LYS A 98 -0.64 -6.33 -7.41
C LYS A 98 -0.94 -6.56 -5.92
N ILE A 99 -0.13 -6.01 -5.01
CA ILE A 99 -0.44 -6.03 -3.57
C ILE A 99 -1.70 -5.20 -3.30
N LEU A 100 -1.75 -3.95 -3.78
CA LEU A 100 -2.92 -3.08 -3.57
C LEU A 100 -4.22 -3.72 -4.06
N ASN A 101 -4.20 -4.36 -5.23
CA ASN A 101 -5.36 -5.07 -5.78
C ASN A 101 -5.87 -6.18 -4.86
N LYS A 102 -4.99 -6.86 -4.10
CA LYS A 102 -5.43 -7.90 -3.14
C LYS A 102 -6.28 -7.31 -2.03
N PHE A 103 -6.03 -6.07 -1.60
CA PHE A 103 -6.85 -5.41 -0.59
C PHE A 103 -8.26 -5.14 -1.13
N ALA A 104 -8.37 -4.62 -2.35
CA ALA A 104 -9.68 -4.43 -3.00
C ALA A 104 -10.44 -5.75 -3.18
N ILE A 105 -9.74 -6.84 -3.54
CA ILE A 105 -10.33 -8.19 -3.63
C ILE A 105 -10.79 -8.69 -2.25
N LEU A 106 -9.99 -8.44 -1.21
CA LEU A 106 -10.32 -8.81 0.16
C LEU A 106 -11.60 -8.12 0.65
N ASP A 107 -11.85 -6.90 0.21
CA ASP A 107 -13.10 -6.17 0.48
C ASP A 107 -14.31 -6.71 -0.31
N GLY A 108 -14.14 -7.86 -0.99
CA GLY A 108 -15.20 -8.49 -1.78
C GLY A 108 -15.36 -7.89 -3.18
N CYS A 109 -14.36 -7.16 -3.67
CA CYS A 109 -14.44 -6.41 -4.92
C CYS A 109 -15.64 -5.44 -4.93
N ASP A 110 -15.91 -4.77 -3.80
CA ASP A 110 -16.92 -3.71 -3.77
C ASP A 110 -16.62 -2.69 -4.91
N PRO A 111 -17.62 -2.31 -5.72
CA PRO A 111 -17.39 -1.43 -6.86
C PRO A 111 -16.72 -0.11 -6.49
N LYS A 112 -16.96 0.43 -5.28
CA LYS A 112 -16.32 1.66 -4.83
C LYS A 112 -14.85 1.40 -4.51
N SER A 113 -14.56 0.36 -3.74
CA SER A 113 -13.19 0.02 -3.37
C SER A 113 -12.33 -0.32 -4.59
N TYR A 114 -12.91 -1.04 -5.56
CA TYR A 114 -12.22 -1.31 -6.82
C TYR A 114 -12.00 -0.04 -7.65
N ARG A 115 -12.98 0.88 -7.66
CA ARG A 115 -12.83 2.18 -8.34
C ARG A 115 -11.71 3.03 -7.74
N GLU A 116 -11.59 3.07 -6.42
CA GLU A 116 -10.49 3.77 -5.74
C GLU A 116 -9.13 3.14 -6.08
N PHE A 117 -9.06 1.81 -6.16
CA PHE A 117 -7.88 1.12 -6.65
C PHE A 117 -7.51 1.54 -8.08
N GLU A 118 -8.48 1.61 -9.01
CA GLU A 118 -8.23 2.05 -10.38
C GLU A 118 -7.68 3.48 -10.44
N ILE A 119 -8.25 4.41 -9.66
CA ILE A 119 -7.78 5.79 -9.58
C ILE A 119 -6.32 5.83 -9.11
N ILE A 120 -5.97 5.07 -8.07
CA ILE A 120 -4.59 5.00 -7.57
C ILE A 120 -3.67 4.33 -8.59
N ARG A 121 -4.10 3.24 -9.22
CA ARG A 121 -3.36 2.56 -10.31
C ARG A 121 -3.01 3.53 -11.43
N ASP A 122 -3.99 4.30 -11.90
CA ASP A 122 -3.79 5.22 -13.01
C ASP A 122 -2.81 6.33 -12.64
N LYS A 123 -2.78 6.78 -11.38
CA LYS A 123 -1.74 7.70 -10.87
C LYS A 123 -0.35 7.08 -10.91
N PHE A 124 -0.19 5.80 -10.56
CA PHE A 124 1.10 5.11 -10.67
C PHE A 124 1.57 5.02 -12.12
N LEU A 125 0.65 4.79 -13.06
CA LEU A 125 0.93 4.53 -14.47
C LEU A 125 0.96 5.78 -15.36
N LYS A 126 0.60 6.95 -14.84
CA LYS A 126 0.46 8.21 -15.60
C LYS A 126 1.69 8.57 -16.45
N ASP A 127 2.89 8.25 -15.99
CA ASP A 127 4.15 8.59 -16.68
C ASP A 127 4.59 7.52 -17.70
N HIS A 128 3.80 6.47 -17.88
CA HIS A 128 4.08 5.35 -18.79
C HIS A 128 3.18 5.32 -20.03
N TYR A 129 2.31 6.32 -20.20
CA TYR A 129 1.40 6.51 -21.34
C TYR A 129 1.72 7.79 -22.11
#